data_AF-A0A8T2XDI8-F1
#
_entry.id   AF-A0A8T2XDI8-F1
#
_cell.length_a   1.000
_cell.length_b   1.000
_cell.length_c   1.000
_cell.angle_alpha   90.00
_cell.angle_beta   90.00
_cell.angle_gamma   90.00
#
_symmetry.space_group_name_H-M   'P 1'
#
loop_
_entity.id
_entity.type
_entity.pdbx_description
1 polymer ?
#
loop_
_entity_poly.entity_id
_entity_poly.type
_entity_poly.pdbx_seq_one_letter_code
_entity_poly.pdbx_strand_id
1 'polypeptide(L)'
;MAIPFFFLYLLLLLLLLLSVLSSPFSSAAPSDTLSEGSSLSIENTNDVLISQSGIFSAGFFPVGDNAYCFTIWFTEPFCDNNCSVIWMANRDQPVNGKKSKLSLLHSGNLLLIDAGRSTVWATNTASQFSIKLHLHDNGNLLLYEKQGGRVLWQSFDYPTDTLLPQQPLTKDMQLVSSRSRRNYSSGFYKLYFDSDNVLRLRYDSPETSSIYWPNTWLLTWDGGRSTFNSTRIAFFDSLGNFTSSDDFTFTSPDYGMRVQRILKIDYDGNLRLYSRENVRNRWIVSWQAMSQPCRIHGICGPNSMCNYVPSSGRRCSCLPGFKAKDYSDWSLGCEPELNRSCSRDVISYLKLSNVEFFGYEYGFFPNYTMQMCEDLCSKMCNCKGFQLRFSRRYYPSNIPYCYPKKALLNGQYSPHFDGDIYLKVPKTSGLSSSYRHVEDSVLDCSVKNVAQLNRTYSKSHQNGTLKSVMWFACGVGVVEFFSIVLVWYFLIRNQNNLGAANQEMEHQRLVIQMREKMKKEAVDSVIEMIIDPKLEGKYDRAKMEILVMVALNCVNEDREARPSMKQVVEMLLHQQESP
;
A
#
# COMPACT_ATOMS: atom_id res chain seq x y z
N MET A 1 7.22 45.50 -50.41
CA MET A 1 6.48 44.21 -50.39
C MET A 1 7.23 43.22 -49.49
N ALA A 2 7.03 43.24 -48.17
CA ALA A 2 7.68 42.30 -47.24
C ALA A 2 6.81 41.94 -46.01
N ILE A 3 5.65 42.58 -45.87
CA ILE A 3 4.69 42.35 -44.78
C ILE A 3 3.96 40.99 -44.87
N PRO A 4 3.69 40.37 -46.05
CA PRO A 4 2.92 39.12 -46.08
C PRO A 4 3.73 37.89 -45.62
N PHE A 5 5.07 37.94 -45.70
CA PHE A 5 5.92 36.82 -45.27
C PHE A 5 6.05 36.72 -43.75
N PHE A 6 6.04 37.84 -43.04
CA PHE A 6 6.17 37.84 -41.58
C PHE A 6 4.92 37.28 -40.89
N PHE A 7 3.73 37.64 -41.39
CA PHE A 7 2.46 37.08 -40.89
C PHE A 7 2.35 35.58 -41.17
N LEU A 8 2.80 35.11 -42.34
CA LEU A 8 2.80 33.69 -42.67
C LEU A 8 3.75 32.90 -41.77
N TYR A 9 4.93 33.46 -41.46
CA TYR A 9 5.91 32.85 -40.56
C TYR A 9 5.41 32.79 -39.11
N LEU A 10 4.75 33.86 -38.62
CA LEU A 10 4.16 33.90 -37.28
C LEU A 10 2.99 32.90 -37.15
N LEU A 11 2.16 32.76 -38.20
CA LEU A 11 1.09 31.77 -38.25
C LEU A 11 1.67 30.34 -38.25
N LEU A 12 2.75 30.09 -38.99
CA LEU A 12 3.43 28.78 -39.00
C LEU A 12 4.02 28.45 -37.63
N LEU A 13 4.66 29.41 -36.97
CA LEU A 13 5.18 29.26 -35.60
C LEU A 13 4.07 28.99 -34.59
N LEU A 14 2.93 29.68 -34.71
CA LEU A 14 1.77 29.47 -33.85
C LEU A 14 1.16 28.07 -34.07
N LEU A 15 1.06 27.61 -35.33
CA LEU A 15 0.61 26.26 -35.68
C LEU A 15 1.58 25.18 -35.18
N LEU A 16 2.89 25.43 -35.23
CA LEU A 16 3.91 24.57 -34.62
C LEU A 16 3.83 24.56 -33.09
N LEU A 17 3.54 25.70 -32.46
CA LEU A 17 3.34 25.76 -31.00
C LEU A 17 2.08 24.99 -30.58
N LEU A 18 1.00 25.15 -31.35
CA LEU A 18 -0.27 24.45 -31.17
C LEU A 18 -0.12 22.94 -31.40
N SER A 19 0.75 22.48 -32.32
CA SER A 19 1.02 21.05 -32.53
C SER A 19 1.85 20.43 -31.41
N VAL A 20 2.74 21.20 -30.76
CA VAL A 20 3.47 20.75 -29.56
C VAL A 20 2.55 20.70 -28.33
N LEU A 21 1.60 21.64 -28.21
CA LEU A 21 0.60 21.71 -27.13
C LEU A 21 -0.56 20.69 -27.29
N SER A 22 -0.77 20.15 -28.49
CA SER A 22 -1.80 19.14 -28.79
C SER A 22 -1.24 17.72 -28.84
N SER A 23 -0.17 17.44 -28.09
CA SER A 23 0.12 16.07 -27.70
C SER A 23 -1.04 15.61 -26.80
N PRO A 24 -1.93 14.69 -27.21
CA PRO A 24 -2.78 14.07 -26.23
C PRO A 24 -1.84 13.45 -25.20
N PHE A 25 -2.04 13.78 -23.92
CA PHE A 25 -1.59 12.88 -22.85
C PHE A 25 -2.27 11.54 -23.16
N SER A 26 -1.59 10.64 -23.87
CA SER A 26 -2.01 9.26 -23.97
C SER A 26 -1.91 8.74 -22.54
N SER A 27 -3.04 8.70 -21.84
CA SER A 27 -3.25 7.77 -20.76
C SER A 27 -3.04 6.39 -21.38
N ALA A 28 -1.81 5.87 -21.26
CA ALA A 28 -1.49 4.52 -21.70
C ALA A 28 -2.52 3.59 -21.07
N ALA A 29 -3.16 2.75 -21.89
CA ALA A 29 -4.02 1.70 -21.36
C ALA A 29 -3.20 0.90 -20.34
N PRO A 30 -3.79 0.53 -19.19
CA PRO A 30 -3.09 -0.25 -18.18
C PRO A 30 -2.55 -1.53 -18.83
N SER A 31 -1.24 -1.77 -18.67
CA SER A 31 -0.57 -2.88 -19.32
C SER A 31 -0.56 -4.09 -18.38
N ASP A 32 -0.76 -5.28 -18.94
CA ASP A 32 -0.53 -6.54 -18.25
C ASP A 32 0.96 -6.88 -18.12
N THR A 33 1.84 -6.11 -18.77
CA THR A 33 3.25 -6.46 -18.93
C THR A 33 4.23 -5.31 -18.68
N LEU A 34 5.43 -5.68 -18.26
CA LEU A 34 6.59 -4.78 -18.15
C LEU A 34 7.70 -5.29 -19.07
N SER A 35 8.15 -4.41 -19.97
CA SER A 35 9.24 -4.71 -20.91
C SER A 35 10.61 -4.53 -20.25
N GLU A 36 11.59 -5.24 -20.80
CA GLU A 36 13.01 -5.08 -20.46
C GLU A 36 13.45 -3.61 -20.58
N GLY A 37 14.22 -3.14 -19.60
CA GLY A 37 14.68 -1.75 -19.50
C GLY A 37 13.66 -0.79 -18.85
N SER A 38 12.40 -1.20 -18.72
CA SER A 38 11.34 -0.38 -18.11
C SER A 38 11.30 -0.51 -16.58
N SER A 39 10.62 0.43 -15.94
CA SER A 39 10.40 0.43 -14.50
C SER A 39 9.02 0.93 -14.11
N LEU A 40 8.51 0.46 -12.98
CA LEU A 40 7.34 0.98 -12.28
C LEU A 40 7.81 1.82 -11.10
N SER A 41 7.35 3.05 -10.98
CA SER A 41 7.69 4.00 -9.92
C SER A 41 6.50 4.25 -9.00
N ILE A 42 6.75 4.38 -7.69
CA ILE A 42 5.70 4.71 -6.72
C ILE A 42 5.04 6.07 -7.02
N GLU A 43 5.82 7.02 -7.55
CA GLU A 43 5.35 8.39 -7.77
C GLU A 43 4.39 8.50 -8.96
N ASN A 44 4.30 7.46 -9.81
CA ASN A 44 3.38 7.41 -10.93
C ASN A 44 2.22 6.47 -10.59
N THR A 45 1.03 7.04 -10.39
CA THR A 45 -0.19 6.26 -10.07
C THR A 45 -0.63 5.31 -11.19
N ASN A 46 -0.16 5.54 -12.41
CA ASN A 46 -0.45 4.68 -13.56
C ASN A 46 0.53 3.50 -13.70
N ASP A 47 1.58 3.42 -12.87
CA ASP A 47 2.56 2.34 -12.89
C ASP A 47 2.05 1.11 -12.13
N VAL A 48 0.94 0.57 -12.62
CA VAL A 48 0.28 -0.65 -12.12
C VAL A 48 0.07 -1.59 -13.29
N LEU A 49 0.43 -2.86 -13.10
CA LEU A 49 0.10 -3.91 -14.04
C LEU A 49 -1.31 -4.42 -13.77
N ILE A 50 -2.13 -4.58 -14.80
CA ILE A 50 -3.50 -5.12 -14.67
C ILE A 50 -3.62 -6.33 -15.59
N SER A 51 -4.09 -7.46 -15.05
CA SER A 51 -4.29 -8.69 -15.83
C SER A 51 -5.32 -8.46 -16.94
N GLN A 52 -5.29 -9.25 -18.01
CA GLN A 52 -6.17 -9.06 -19.18
C GLN A 52 -7.67 -9.13 -18.82
N SER A 53 -8.02 -10.00 -17.89
CA SER A 53 -9.36 -10.13 -17.31
C SER A 53 -9.76 -8.99 -16.38
N GLY A 54 -8.83 -8.12 -15.99
CA GLY A 54 -9.03 -7.08 -14.98
C GLY A 54 -9.12 -7.60 -13.53
N ILE A 55 -9.01 -8.92 -13.30
CA ILE A 55 -9.20 -9.51 -11.96
C ILE A 55 -8.07 -9.17 -11.00
N PHE A 56 -6.83 -9.16 -11.49
CA PHE A 56 -5.63 -8.95 -10.69
C PHE A 56 -4.89 -7.68 -11.10
N SER A 57 -4.32 -7.02 -10.10
CA SER A 57 -3.42 -5.88 -10.28
C SER A 57 -2.11 -6.15 -9.53
N ALA A 58 -1.00 -5.64 -10.07
CA ALA A 58 0.30 -5.69 -9.42
C ALA A 58 1.00 -4.33 -9.47
N GLY A 59 1.50 -3.87 -8.34
CA GLY A 59 2.01 -2.51 -8.20
C GLY A 59 2.41 -2.20 -6.77
N PHE A 60 2.61 -0.91 -6.48
CA PHE A 60 2.96 -0.46 -5.14
C PHE A 60 1.72 -0.25 -4.27
N PHE A 61 1.68 -0.92 -3.13
CA PHE A 61 0.59 -0.86 -2.17
C PHE A 61 1.07 -0.27 -0.83
N PRO A 62 0.33 0.70 -0.25
CA PRO A 62 0.69 1.29 1.03
C PRO A 62 0.48 0.28 2.16
N VAL A 63 1.49 0.09 3.00
CA VAL A 63 1.44 -0.78 4.19
C VAL A 63 1.61 -0.01 5.49
N GLY A 64 1.84 1.30 5.41
CA GLY A 64 1.96 2.23 6.52
C GLY A 64 2.23 3.65 6.04
N ASP A 65 2.56 4.55 6.97
CA ASP A 65 2.86 5.95 6.65
C ASP A 65 4.18 6.05 5.88
N ASN A 66 4.10 6.43 4.60
CA ASN A 66 5.25 6.51 3.68
C ASN A 66 6.02 5.17 3.53
N ALA A 67 5.33 4.04 3.74
CA ALA A 67 5.88 2.69 3.65
C ALA A 67 5.07 1.85 2.65
N TYR A 68 5.73 1.27 1.65
CA TYR A 68 5.09 0.59 0.52
C TYR A 68 5.70 -0.78 0.25
N CYS A 69 4.89 -1.71 -0.22
CA CYS A 69 5.35 -2.98 -0.76
C CYS A 69 4.93 -3.11 -2.21
N PHE A 70 5.71 -3.83 -3.02
CA PHE A 70 5.23 -4.30 -4.31
C PHE A 70 4.38 -5.55 -4.10
N THR A 71 3.13 -5.52 -4.54
CA THR A 71 2.13 -6.54 -4.20
C THR A 71 1.31 -6.94 -5.42
N ILE A 72 0.59 -8.06 -5.30
CA ILE A 72 -0.47 -8.48 -6.22
C ILE A 72 -1.77 -8.53 -5.42
N TRP A 73 -2.84 -7.94 -5.94
CA TRP A 73 -4.16 -7.88 -5.29
C TRP A 73 -5.30 -8.06 -6.30
N PHE A 74 -6.51 -8.29 -5.79
CA PHE A 74 -7.73 -8.26 -6.60
C PHE A 74 -8.14 -6.82 -6.92
N THR A 75 -8.31 -6.47 -8.20
CA THR A 75 -8.55 -5.10 -8.69
C THR A 75 -9.92 -4.52 -8.27
N GLU A 76 -11.00 -5.32 -8.27
CA GLU A 76 -12.38 -4.81 -8.19
C GLU A 76 -13.33 -5.64 -7.28
N PRO A 77 -14.46 -5.06 -6.80
CA PRO A 77 -15.00 -3.72 -7.15
C PRO A 77 -14.73 -2.55 -6.20
N PHE A 78 -14.11 -2.72 -5.02
CA PHE A 78 -13.82 -1.57 -4.14
C PHE A 78 -12.47 -1.73 -3.46
N CYS A 79 -11.46 -1.08 -4.05
CA CYS A 79 -10.12 -0.94 -3.52
C CYS A 79 -9.94 0.42 -2.80
N ASP A 80 -10.96 0.89 -2.07
CA ASP A 80 -10.84 2.06 -1.18
C ASP A 80 -10.12 1.64 0.11
N ASN A 81 -8.79 1.63 0.06
CA ASN A 81 -7.86 1.39 1.17
C ASN A 81 -7.84 -0.02 1.79
N ASN A 82 -8.52 -1.01 1.21
CA ASN A 82 -8.58 -2.36 1.78
C ASN A 82 -8.59 -3.48 0.73
N CYS A 83 -7.70 -3.39 -0.26
CA CYS A 83 -7.55 -4.40 -1.30
C CYS A 83 -7.18 -5.77 -0.70
N SER A 84 -7.71 -6.84 -1.30
CA SER A 84 -7.35 -8.21 -0.94
C SER A 84 -5.99 -8.55 -1.57
N VAL A 85 -4.92 -8.29 -0.83
CA VAL A 85 -3.56 -8.64 -1.22
C VAL A 85 -3.34 -10.15 -1.11
N ILE A 86 -2.81 -10.75 -2.17
CA ILE A 86 -2.54 -12.18 -2.30
C ILE A 86 -1.05 -12.51 -2.32
N TRP A 87 -0.20 -11.54 -2.65
CA TRP A 87 1.24 -11.73 -2.75
C TRP A 87 1.99 -10.42 -2.49
N MET A 88 3.18 -10.49 -1.90
CA MET A 88 4.05 -9.34 -1.62
C MET A 88 5.52 -9.70 -1.80
N ALA A 89 6.28 -8.87 -2.52
CA ALA A 89 7.70 -9.09 -2.74
C ALA A 89 8.55 -8.80 -1.49
N ASN A 90 8.27 -7.68 -0.82
CA ASN A 90 9.15 -7.08 0.19
C ASN A 90 8.44 -6.81 1.53
N ARG A 91 7.56 -7.73 1.96
CA ARG A 91 6.72 -7.57 3.16
C ARG A 91 7.49 -7.30 4.47
N ASP A 92 8.72 -7.78 4.57
CA ASP A 92 9.61 -7.59 5.73
C ASP A 92 10.50 -6.35 5.62
N GLN A 93 10.58 -5.74 4.43
CA GLN A 93 11.34 -4.53 4.18
C GLN A 93 10.56 -3.58 3.26
N PRO A 94 9.51 -2.90 3.75
CA PRO A 94 8.74 -1.92 2.95
C PRO A 94 9.62 -0.79 2.41
N VAL A 95 9.45 -0.33 1.18
CA VAL A 95 10.21 0.78 0.58
C VAL A 95 9.58 2.14 0.86
N ASN A 96 10.35 3.21 0.70
CA ASN A 96 9.89 4.59 0.86
C ASN A 96 8.87 4.97 -0.22
N GLY A 97 7.87 5.77 0.11
CA GLY A 97 6.88 6.28 -0.85
C GLY A 97 7.41 7.26 -1.91
N LYS A 98 8.70 7.59 -1.90
CA LYS A 98 9.34 8.48 -2.88
C LYS A 98 10.58 7.83 -3.47
N LYS A 99 10.85 8.02 -4.76
CA LYS A 99 12.07 7.56 -5.45
C LYS A 99 12.33 6.05 -5.45
N SER A 100 11.39 5.24 -4.97
CA SER A 100 11.50 3.79 -5.05
C SER A 100 10.83 3.28 -6.32
N LYS A 101 11.42 2.24 -6.92
CA LYS A 101 10.96 1.69 -8.20
C LYS A 101 11.25 0.20 -8.35
N LEU A 102 10.37 -0.50 -9.05
CA LEU A 102 10.60 -1.85 -9.55
C LEU A 102 11.14 -1.73 -10.97
N SER A 103 12.32 -2.26 -11.26
CA SER A 103 13.01 -2.11 -12.55
C SER A 103 13.38 -3.45 -13.14
N LEU A 104 13.03 -3.68 -14.41
CA LEU A 104 13.45 -4.87 -15.14
C LEU A 104 14.71 -4.54 -15.94
N LEU A 105 15.85 -5.10 -15.51
CA LEU A 105 17.13 -4.82 -16.15
C LEU A 105 17.31 -5.60 -17.46
N HIS A 106 18.11 -5.03 -18.37
CA HIS A 106 18.55 -5.72 -19.59
C HIS A 106 19.34 -7.02 -19.32
N SER A 107 19.88 -7.18 -18.11
CA SER A 107 20.57 -8.40 -17.71
C SER A 107 19.62 -9.58 -17.46
N GLY A 108 18.31 -9.36 -17.45
CA GLY A 108 17.32 -10.39 -17.10
C GLY A 108 16.89 -10.39 -15.63
N ASN A 109 17.28 -9.39 -14.83
CA ASN A 109 17.02 -9.36 -13.39
C ASN A 109 15.95 -8.31 -13.04
N LEU A 110 14.95 -8.70 -12.25
CA LEU A 110 13.91 -7.80 -11.76
C LEU A 110 14.29 -7.32 -10.36
N LEU A 111 14.48 -6.01 -10.20
CA LEU A 111 14.97 -5.39 -8.96
C LEU A 111 13.95 -4.43 -8.37
N LEU A 112 13.76 -4.50 -7.06
CA LEU A 112 13.09 -3.48 -6.28
C LEU A 112 14.12 -2.61 -5.56
N ILE A 113 14.17 -1.34 -5.92
CA ILE A 113 15.16 -0.36 -5.43
C ILE A 113 14.44 0.67 -4.57
N ASP A 114 14.94 0.89 -3.35
CA ASP A 114 14.44 1.90 -2.41
C ASP A 114 15.02 3.30 -2.71
N ALA A 115 14.46 4.34 -2.09
CA ALA A 115 14.90 5.73 -2.23
C ALA A 115 16.41 5.95 -1.99
N GLY A 116 17.01 5.14 -1.11
CA GLY A 116 18.43 5.14 -0.79
C GLY A 116 19.33 4.51 -1.87
N ARG A 117 18.77 4.09 -3.01
CA ARG A 117 19.43 3.28 -4.05
C ARG A 117 19.91 1.90 -3.58
N SER A 118 19.39 1.42 -2.46
CA SER A 118 19.60 0.06 -1.99
C SER A 118 18.60 -0.89 -2.66
N THR A 119 19.10 -2.02 -3.16
CA THR A 119 18.24 -3.12 -3.63
C THR A 119 17.64 -3.83 -2.42
N VAL A 120 16.31 -3.84 -2.34
CA VAL A 120 15.56 -4.44 -1.22
C VAL A 120 15.07 -5.84 -1.57
N TRP A 121 14.77 -6.09 -2.85
CA TRP A 121 14.32 -7.39 -3.34
C TRP A 121 14.78 -7.59 -4.78
N ALA A 122 15.05 -8.84 -5.17
CA ALA A 122 15.47 -9.21 -6.51
C ALA A 122 15.05 -10.64 -6.86
N THR A 123 14.80 -10.93 -8.13
CA THR A 123 14.58 -12.30 -8.63
C THR A 123 15.87 -13.10 -8.78
N ASN A 124 17.03 -12.43 -8.82
CA ASN A 124 18.36 -13.03 -9.04
C ASN A 124 18.43 -13.87 -10.34
N THR A 125 17.68 -13.45 -11.35
CA THR A 125 17.63 -14.09 -12.67
C THR A 125 18.60 -13.41 -13.63
N ALA A 126 19.04 -14.17 -14.64
CA ALA A 126 19.85 -13.67 -15.73
C ALA A 126 19.43 -14.33 -17.05
N SER A 127 19.43 -13.56 -18.13
CA SER A 127 19.20 -14.05 -19.48
C SER A 127 19.92 -13.19 -20.51
N GLN A 128 20.28 -13.80 -21.63
CA GLN A 128 20.83 -13.13 -22.81
C GLN A 128 19.75 -12.86 -23.87
N PHE A 129 18.55 -13.41 -23.71
CA PHE A 129 17.41 -13.23 -24.61
C PHE A 129 16.51 -12.10 -24.12
N SER A 130 15.67 -11.56 -25.02
CA SER A 130 14.72 -10.54 -24.61
C SER A 130 13.65 -11.15 -23.69
N ILE A 131 13.46 -10.48 -22.56
CA ILE A 131 12.55 -10.93 -21.49
C ILE A 131 11.32 -10.04 -21.36
N LYS A 132 10.30 -10.57 -20.72
CA LYS A 132 9.07 -9.85 -20.39
C LYS A 132 8.57 -10.28 -19.02
N LEU A 133 8.13 -9.32 -18.21
CA LEU A 133 7.33 -9.59 -17.03
C LEU A 133 5.85 -9.50 -17.40
N HIS A 134 5.03 -10.44 -16.97
CA HIS A 134 3.62 -10.53 -17.34
C HIS A 134 2.76 -10.99 -16.17
N LEU A 135 1.70 -10.26 -15.89
CA LEU A 135 0.68 -10.63 -14.90
C LEU A 135 -0.45 -11.42 -15.56
N HIS A 136 -0.51 -12.72 -15.28
CA HIS A 136 -1.55 -13.60 -15.83
C HIS A 136 -2.89 -13.47 -15.08
N ASP A 137 -3.96 -13.91 -15.73
CA ASP A 137 -5.34 -13.91 -15.20
C ASP A 137 -5.58 -14.86 -14.03
N ASN A 138 -4.65 -15.76 -13.74
CA ASN A 138 -4.68 -16.57 -12.52
C ASN A 138 -3.94 -15.90 -11.36
N GLY A 139 -3.43 -14.67 -11.52
CA GLY A 139 -2.68 -13.93 -10.51
C GLY A 139 -1.18 -14.28 -10.46
N ASN A 140 -0.69 -15.14 -11.36
CA ASN A 140 0.74 -15.46 -11.44
C ASN A 140 1.49 -14.35 -12.17
N LEU A 141 2.52 -13.80 -11.53
CA LEU A 141 3.43 -12.82 -12.13
C LEU A 141 4.66 -13.56 -12.65
N LEU A 142 4.80 -13.60 -13.96
CA LEU A 142 5.76 -14.44 -14.68
C LEU A 142 6.83 -13.60 -15.34
N LEU A 143 8.09 -13.95 -15.12
CA LEU A 143 9.24 -13.46 -15.85
C LEU A 143 9.72 -14.55 -16.80
N TYR A 144 9.65 -14.31 -18.10
CA TYR A 144 9.99 -15.31 -19.10
C TYR A 144 10.70 -14.73 -20.32
N GLU A 145 11.40 -15.59 -21.04
CA GLU A 145 12.06 -15.27 -22.31
C GLU A 145 11.04 -15.25 -23.44
N LYS A 146 10.96 -14.14 -24.18
CA LYS A 146 10.05 -14.02 -25.34
C LYS A 146 10.36 -15.08 -26.41
N GLN A 147 11.65 -15.40 -26.55
CA GLN A 147 12.15 -16.45 -27.43
C GLN A 147 12.14 -17.78 -26.65
N GLY A 148 11.40 -18.76 -27.14
CA GLY A 148 11.35 -20.10 -26.53
C GLY A 148 10.44 -20.25 -25.31
N GLY A 149 9.94 -19.15 -24.71
CA GLY A 149 8.93 -19.20 -23.65
C GLY A 149 9.44 -19.74 -22.31
N ARG A 150 10.76 -19.78 -22.11
CA ARG A 150 11.36 -20.30 -20.87
C ARG A 150 11.02 -19.38 -19.70
N VAL A 151 10.40 -19.95 -18.67
CA VAL A 151 10.12 -19.25 -17.41
C VAL A 151 11.41 -19.12 -16.60
N LEU A 152 11.77 -17.90 -16.24
CA LEU A 152 12.94 -17.58 -15.40
C LEU A 152 12.55 -17.51 -13.93
N TRP A 153 11.37 -16.95 -13.65
CA TRP A 153 10.85 -16.75 -12.30
C TRP A 153 9.33 -16.59 -12.36
N GLN A 154 8.64 -17.01 -11.29
CA GLN A 154 7.20 -16.79 -11.13
C GLN A 154 6.83 -16.54 -9.67
N SER A 155 5.83 -15.68 -9.43
CA SER A 155 5.38 -15.38 -8.06
C SER A 155 4.80 -16.61 -7.35
N PHE A 156 4.23 -17.54 -8.10
CA PHE A 156 3.65 -18.77 -7.55
C PHE A 156 4.67 -19.66 -6.84
N ASP A 157 5.95 -19.57 -7.19
CA ASP A 157 7.02 -20.33 -6.52
C ASP A 157 7.45 -19.73 -5.18
N TYR A 158 7.02 -18.50 -4.90
CA TYR A 158 7.40 -17.74 -3.70
C TYR A 158 6.15 -17.20 -3.00
N PRO A 159 5.22 -18.06 -2.54
CA PRO A 159 3.99 -17.58 -1.93
C PRO A 159 4.26 -16.83 -0.61
N THR A 160 3.34 -15.94 -0.24
CA THR A 160 3.40 -15.21 1.04
C THR A 160 2.55 -15.90 2.10
N ASP A 161 1.33 -15.44 2.33
CA ASP A 161 0.38 -16.03 3.29
C ASP A 161 -0.81 -16.68 2.58
N THR A 162 -0.87 -16.61 1.24
CA THR A 162 -2.02 -16.98 0.43
C THR A 162 -1.60 -17.90 -0.71
N LEU A 163 -2.41 -18.93 -0.98
CA LEU A 163 -2.32 -19.83 -2.12
C LEU A 163 -3.56 -19.61 -2.99
N LEU A 164 -3.37 -19.53 -4.31
CA LEU A 164 -4.43 -19.39 -5.30
C LEU A 164 -4.88 -20.74 -5.87
N PRO A 165 -6.07 -20.78 -6.52
CA PRO A 165 -6.51 -21.97 -7.23
C PRO A 165 -5.45 -22.45 -8.24
N GLN A 166 -5.26 -23.76 -8.29
CA GLN A 166 -4.27 -24.45 -9.15
C GLN A 166 -2.80 -24.06 -8.90
N GLN A 167 -2.49 -23.23 -7.91
CA GLN A 167 -1.11 -22.99 -7.49
C GLN A 167 -0.62 -24.18 -6.64
N PRO A 168 0.43 -24.90 -7.08
CA PRO A 168 0.99 -25.98 -6.30
C PRO A 168 1.83 -25.44 -5.14
N LEU A 169 1.57 -25.94 -3.93
CA LEU A 169 2.47 -25.85 -2.79
C LEU A 169 3.40 -27.06 -2.83
N THR A 170 4.70 -26.83 -3.01
CA THR A 170 5.72 -27.90 -3.10
C THR A 170 6.59 -27.99 -1.84
N LYS A 171 7.48 -28.98 -1.79
CA LYS A 171 8.41 -29.22 -0.66
C LYS A 171 9.30 -28.03 -0.28
N ASP A 172 9.63 -27.17 -1.24
CA ASP A 172 10.58 -26.06 -1.06
C ASP A 172 9.86 -24.75 -0.71
N MET A 173 8.52 -24.79 -0.64
CA MET A 173 7.66 -23.64 -0.38
C MET A 173 7.05 -23.69 1.02
N GLN A 174 6.70 -22.52 1.54
CA GLN A 174 5.93 -22.40 2.77
C GLN A 174 5.02 -21.17 2.68
N LEU A 175 3.83 -21.25 3.26
CA LEU A 175 3.04 -20.06 3.55
C LEU A 175 3.43 -19.54 4.93
N VAL A 176 3.63 -18.23 5.05
CA VAL A 176 3.97 -17.55 6.31
C VAL A 176 2.91 -16.51 6.61
N SER A 177 2.26 -16.60 7.76
CA SER A 177 1.20 -15.67 8.14
C SER A 177 1.69 -14.22 8.20
N SER A 178 0.77 -13.28 8.17
CA SER A 178 1.05 -11.90 8.61
C SER A 178 1.27 -11.83 10.13
N ARG A 179 1.98 -10.80 10.59
CA ARG A 179 2.25 -10.57 12.02
C ARG A 179 0.98 -10.19 12.78
N SER A 180 0.15 -9.36 12.17
CA SER A 180 -1.16 -8.99 12.69
C SER A 180 -2.08 -8.59 11.54
N ARG A 181 -3.30 -8.14 11.84
CA ARG A 181 -4.23 -7.64 10.82
C ARG A 181 -3.69 -6.42 10.05
N ARG A 182 -2.86 -5.58 10.68
CA ARG A 182 -2.32 -4.35 10.09
C ARG A 182 -0.82 -4.43 9.78
N ASN A 183 -0.12 -5.38 10.38
CA ASN A 183 1.28 -5.60 10.13
C ASN A 183 1.46 -6.81 9.19
N TYR A 184 1.77 -6.50 7.93
CA TYR A 184 2.00 -7.48 6.88
C TYR A 184 3.36 -8.17 6.95
N SER A 185 4.25 -7.82 7.89
CA SER A 185 5.52 -8.54 8.06
C SER A 185 5.27 -10.03 8.36
N SER A 186 6.30 -10.83 8.17
CA SER A 186 6.30 -12.25 8.49
C SER A 186 5.92 -12.49 9.94
N GLY A 187 4.85 -13.26 10.14
CA GLY A 187 4.35 -13.71 11.42
C GLY A 187 5.03 -15.00 11.88
N PHE A 188 4.46 -15.60 12.93
CA PHE A 188 5.00 -16.82 13.55
C PHE A 188 4.41 -18.11 13.00
N TYR A 189 3.35 -18.05 12.18
CA TYR A 189 2.65 -19.25 11.73
C TYR A 189 3.04 -19.63 10.32
N LYS A 190 3.26 -20.93 10.11
CA LYS A 190 3.75 -21.48 8.84
C LYS A 190 2.97 -22.71 8.42
N LEU A 191 2.62 -22.81 7.13
CA LEU A 191 2.16 -24.03 6.46
C LEU A 191 3.30 -24.57 5.58
N TYR A 192 3.69 -25.82 5.78
CA TYR A 192 4.81 -26.43 5.03
C TYR A 192 4.73 -27.96 5.03
N PHE A 193 5.44 -28.59 4.10
CA PHE A 193 5.70 -30.04 4.14
C PHE A 193 6.92 -30.34 5.01
N ASP A 194 6.75 -31.26 5.94
CA ASP A 194 7.83 -31.68 6.82
C ASP A 194 8.69 -32.81 6.21
N SER A 195 9.75 -33.21 6.92
CA SER A 195 10.70 -34.22 6.44
C SER A 195 10.09 -35.62 6.24
N ASP A 196 8.97 -35.92 6.88
CA ASP A 196 8.22 -37.18 6.76
C ASP A 196 7.08 -37.13 5.72
N ASN A 197 7.08 -36.11 4.85
CA ASN A 197 6.13 -35.89 3.75
C ASN A 197 4.74 -35.41 4.17
N VAL A 198 4.51 -35.07 5.44
CA VAL A 198 3.21 -34.61 5.94
C VAL A 198 3.08 -33.09 5.86
N LEU A 199 1.90 -32.61 5.45
CA LEU A 199 1.58 -31.18 5.44
C LEU A 199 1.20 -30.71 6.85
N ARG A 200 1.88 -29.68 7.37
CA ARG A 200 1.76 -29.26 8.77
C ARG A 200 1.60 -27.76 8.95
N LEU A 201 0.90 -27.39 10.02
CA LEU A 201 0.95 -26.04 10.59
C LEU A 201 1.87 -26.00 11.80
N ARG A 202 2.79 -25.03 11.79
CA ARG A 202 3.78 -24.80 12.84
C ARG A 202 3.73 -23.36 13.32
N TYR A 203 3.79 -23.20 14.64
CA TYR A 203 4.11 -21.95 15.31
C TYR A 203 5.63 -21.91 15.51
N ASP A 204 6.26 -20.81 15.13
CA ASP A 204 7.72 -20.67 15.09
C ASP A 204 8.09 -19.25 15.52
N SER A 205 8.29 -19.06 16.82
CA SER A 205 8.77 -17.82 17.42
C SER A 205 10.26 -17.93 17.80
N PRO A 206 10.95 -16.81 18.05
CA PRO A 206 12.37 -16.83 18.43
C PRO A 206 12.65 -17.67 19.69
N GLU A 207 11.68 -17.82 20.59
CA GLU A 207 11.83 -18.56 21.83
C GLU A 207 11.36 -20.02 21.73
N THR A 208 10.37 -20.31 20.88
CA THR A 208 9.80 -21.66 20.80
C THR A 208 9.19 -21.97 19.44
N SER A 209 9.31 -23.24 19.03
CA SER A 209 8.65 -23.78 17.84
C SER A 209 7.81 -25.00 18.20
N SER A 210 6.60 -25.12 17.64
CA SER A 210 5.76 -26.29 17.84
C SER A 210 4.78 -26.51 16.69
N ILE A 211 4.59 -27.78 16.33
CA ILE A 211 3.55 -28.22 15.40
C ILE A 211 2.23 -28.31 16.18
N TYR A 212 1.14 -27.82 15.59
CA TYR A 212 -0.19 -27.87 16.21
C TYR A 212 -1.27 -28.46 15.29
N TRP A 213 -0.94 -28.74 14.03
CA TRP A 213 -1.82 -29.41 13.10
C TRP A 213 -1.02 -30.22 12.07
N PRO A 214 -1.41 -31.48 11.76
CA PRO A 214 -2.51 -32.24 12.36
C PRO A 214 -2.26 -32.55 13.84
N ASN A 215 -3.23 -33.18 14.52
CA ASN A 215 -3.15 -33.45 15.95
C ASN A 215 -1.91 -34.30 16.29
N THR A 216 -0.94 -33.71 16.98
CA THR A 216 0.39 -34.29 17.22
C THR A 216 0.41 -35.48 18.18
N TRP A 217 -0.70 -35.78 18.85
CA TRP A 217 -0.82 -36.97 19.70
C TRP A 217 -1.24 -38.23 18.95
N LEU A 218 -1.68 -38.08 17.70
CA LEU A 218 -2.06 -39.21 16.87
C LEU A 218 -0.84 -39.69 16.09
N LEU A 219 -0.75 -41.01 15.89
CA LEU A 219 0.12 -41.52 14.84
C LEU A 219 -0.36 -40.97 13.51
N THR A 220 0.57 -40.72 12.59
CA THR A 220 0.27 -40.06 11.31
C THR A 220 -0.87 -40.74 10.54
N TRP A 221 -0.86 -42.08 10.50
CA TRP A 221 -1.88 -42.90 9.84
C TRP A 221 -3.24 -42.86 10.56
N ASP A 222 -3.28 -42.83 11.89
CA ASP A 222 -4.51 -42.61 12.67
C ASP A 222 -5.13 -41.22 12.41
N GLY A 223 -4.29 -40.26 12.01
CA GLY A 223 -4.68 -38.92 11.58
C GLY A 223 -5.19 -38.86 10.14
N GLY A 224 -5.31 -40.00 9.44
CA GLY A 224 -5.70 -40.08 8.04
C GLY A 224 -4.64 -39.48 7.11
N ARG A 225 -3.36 -39.55 7.49
CA ARG A 225 -2.24 -39.03 6.70
C ARG A 225 -1.31 -40.14 6.25
N SER A 226 -0.74 -40.00 5.06
CA SER A 226 0.27 -40.89 4.51
C SER A 226 1.65 -40.24 4.49
N THR A 227 2.66 -41.01 4.91
CA THR A 227 4.07 -40.61 4.86
C THR A 227 4.81 -41.22 3.66
N PHE A 228 4.16 -42.06 2.85
CA PHE A 228 4.83 -42.83 1.80
C PHE A 228 4.99 -42.05 0.48
N ASN A 229 4.11 -41.08 0.22
CA ASN A 229 4.18 -40.27 -0.99
C ASN A 229 5.15 -39.09 -0.79
N SER A 230 6.35 -39.22 -1.34
CA SER A 230 7.43 -38.23 -1.21
C SER A 230 7.33 -37.04 -2.17
N THR A 231 6.28 -36.94 -2.99
CA THR A 231 6.12 -35.83 -3.95
C THR A 231 5.96 -34.48 -3.25
N ARG A 232 5.30 -34.45 -2.07
CA ARG A 232 5.09 -33.23 -1.26
C ARG A 232 4.47 -32.10 -2.08
N ILE A 233 3.32 -32.38 -2.68
CA ILE A 233 2.56 -31.43 -3.49
C ILE A 233 1.16 -31.33 -2.91
N ALA A 234 0.68 -30.10 -2.73
CA ALA A 234 -0.70 -29.81 -2.40
C ALA A 234 -1.23 -28.65 -3.23
N PHE A 235 -2.51 -28.67 -3.58
CA PHE A 235 -3.20 -27.56 -4.23
C PHE A 235 -4.70 -27.68 -4.00
N PHE A 236 -5.43 -26.64 -4.37
CA PHE A 236 -6.89 -26.70 -4.47
C PHE A 236 -7.34 -26.23 -5.84
N ASP A 237 -8.47 -26.76 -6.29
CA ASP A 237 -9.07 -26.34 -7.53
C ASP A 237 -9.98 -25.11 -7.35
N SER A 238 -10.44 -24.57 -8.46
CA SER A 238 -11.32 -23.40 -8.49
C SER A 238 -12.75 -23.74 -8.06
N LEU A 239 -13.09 -25.02 -7.85
CA LEU A 239 -14.39 -25.48 -7.38
C LEU A 239 -14.45 -25.62 -5.86
N GLY A 240 -13.31 -25.67 -5.17
CA GLY A 240 -13.21 -25.74 -3.71
C GLY A 240 -12.79 -27.10 -3.16
N ASN A 241 -12.20 -27.97 -3.98
CA ASN A 241 -11.60 -29.23 -3.53
C ASN A 241 -10.09 -29.07 -3.32
N PHE A 242 -9.60 -29.41 -2.14
CA PHE A 242 -8.19 -29.41 -1.80
C PHE A 242 -7.66 -30.84 -1.76
N THR A 243 -6.45 -31.04 -2.27
CA THR A 243 -5.76 -32.33 -2.26
C THR A 243 -4.29 -32.13 -1.95
N SER A 244 -3.76 -33.00 -1.09
CA SER A 244 -2.36 -33.05 -0.70
C SER A 244 -1.82 -34.46 -0.86
N SER A 245 -0.52 -34.57 -1.15
CA SER A 245 0.18 -35.84 -1.33
C SER A 245 0.18 -36.72 -0.08
N ASP A 246 -0.05 -36.16 1.11
CA ASP A 246 -0.16 -36.88 2.38
C ASP A 246 -1.56 -37.46 2.64
N ASP A 247 -2.35 -37.70 1.59
CA ASP A 247 -3.75 -38.16 1.60
C ASP A 247 -4.77 -37.22 2.25
N PHE A 248 -4.34 -36.02 2.64
CA PHE A 248 -5.27 -35.03 3.17
C PHE A 248 -6.09 -34.37 2.06
N THR A 249 -7.41 -34.47 2.20
CA THR A 249 -8.37 -33.83 1.30
C THR A 249 -9.45 -33.13 2.11
N PHE A 250 -10.00 -32.06 1.54
CA PHE A 250 -11.25 -31.49 2.02
C PHE A 250 -12.00 -30.86 0.85
N THR A 251 -13.31 -30.76 1.01
CA THR A 251 -14.19 -30.13 0.03
C THR A 251 -14.97 -29.03 0.73
N SER A 252 -15.06 -27.87 0.10
CA SER A 252 -15.78 -26.74 0.66
C SER A 252 -17.31 -26.95 0.58
N PRO A 253 -18.12 -26.38 1.50
CA PRO A 253 -19.57 -26.52 1.49
C PRO A 253 -20.23 -25.95 0.22
N ASP A 254 -19.57 -25.01 -0.43
CA ASP A 254 -19.95 -24.35 -1.66
C ASP A 254 -19.30 -24.99 -2.91
N TYR A 255 -18.89 -26.25 -2.81
CA TYR A 255 -18.23 -26.95 -3.90
C TYR A 255 -19.05 -26.95 -5.19
N GLY A 256 -18.38 -26.75 -6.33
CA GLY A 256 -19.00 -26.67 -7.64
C GLY A 256 -19.47 -25.25 -8.03
N MET A 257 -19.58 -24.33 -7.07
CA MET A 257 -19.83 -22.92 -7.38
C MET A 257 -18.58 -22.29 -8.00
N ARG A 258 -18.72 -21.54 -9.09
CA ARG A 258 -17.62 -20.80 -9.73
C ARG A 258 -17.48 -19.42 -9.10
N VAL A 259 -16.83 -19.37 -7.95
CA VAL A 259 -16.54 -18.15 -7.19
C VAL A 259 -15.04 -17.98 -7.00
N GLN A 260 -14.60 -16.74 -6.77
CA GLN A 260 -13.20 -16.48 -6.43
C GLN A 260 -12.87 -17.12 -5.09
N ARG A 261 -11.71 -17.77 -5.00
CA ARG A 261 -11.26 -18.47 -3.80
C ARG A 261 -9.81 -18.16 -3.49
N ILE A 262 -9.50 -18.11 -2.20
CA ILE A 262 -8.13 -18.04 -1.69
C ILE A 262 -7.98 -18.98 -0.50
N LEU A 263 -6.86 -19.70 -0.42
CA LEU A 263 -6.48 -20.45 0.77
C LEU A 263 -5.40 -19.65 1.50
N LYS A 264 -5.68 -19.23 2.73
CA LYS A 264 -4.84 -18.27 3.46
C LYS A 264 -4.50 -18.78 4.85
N ILE A 265 -3.24 -18.65 5.25
CA ILE A 265 -2.84 -18.76 6.65
C ILE A 265 -2.97 -17.38 7.31
N ASP A 266 -3.99 -17.24 8.15
CA ASP A 266 -4.26 -15.97 8.79
C ASP A 266 -3.25 -15.68 9.91
N TYR A 267 -3.12 -14.41 10.29
CA TYR A 267 -2.23 -13.96 11.39
C TYR A 267 -2.53 -14.64 12.73
N ASP A 268 -3.65 -15.32 12.82
CA ASP A 268 -4.11 -16.04 13.99
C ASP A 268 -3.78 -17.54 14.00
N GLY A 269 -2.98 -17.97 13.03
CA GLY A 269 -2.47 -19.32 12.88
C GLY A 269 -3.44 -20.33 12.28
N ASN A 270 -4.66 -19.92 11.90
CA ASN A 270 -5.57 -20.85 11.24
C ASN A 270 -5.39 -20.80 9.72
N LEU A 271 -5.46 -21.97 9.09
CA LEU A 271 -5.55 -22.09 7.64
C LEU A 271 -7.03 -22.05 7.25
N ARG A 272 -7.42 -21.12 6.39
CA ARG A 272 -8.81 -20.94 5.97
C ARG A 272 -8.93 -20.88 4.46
N LEU A 273 -9.91 -21.58 3.93
CA LEU A 273 -10.40 -21.35 2.57
C LEU A 273 -11.45 -20.26 2.64
N TYR A 274 -11.25 -19.22 1.84
CA TYR A 274 -12.22 -18.15 1.66
C TYR A 274 -12.84 -18.26 0.28
N SER A 275 -14.16 -18.14 0.24
CA SER A 275 -14.93 -17.98 -0.99
C SER A 275 -15.46 -16.55 -1.05
N ARG A 276 -15.41 -15.91 -2.22
CA ARG A 276 -15.92 -14.54 -2.38
C ARG A 276 -17.39 -14.57 -2.73
N GLU A 277 -18.21 -13.91 -1.92
CA GLU A 277 -19.64 -13.77 -2.17
C GLU A 277 -19.89 -12.68 -3.22
N ASN A 278 -20.51 -13.04 -4.35
CA ASN A 278 -20.74 -12.12 -5.49
C ASN A 278 -21.61 -10.91 -5.13
N VAL A 279 -22.60 -11.07 -4.23
CA VAL A 279 -23.58 -10.02 -3.91
C VAL A 279 -22.99 -8.95 -3.00
N ARG A 280 -22.20 -9.35 -2.00
CA ARG A 280 -21.65 -8.45 -0.97
C ARG A 280 -20.15 -8.16 -1.15
N ASN A 281 -19.53 -8.74 -2.19
CA ASN A 281 -18.10 -8.66 -2.48
C ASN A 281 -17.20 -8.99 -1.27
N ARG A 282 -17.68 -9.87 -0.38
CA ARG A 282 -17.04 -10.20 0.89
C ARG A 282 -16.46 -11.60 0.86
N TRP A 283 -15.28 -11.76 1.45
CA TRP A 283 -14.70 -13.07 1.72
C TRP A 283 -15.44 -13.75 2.88
N ILE A 284 -15.97 -14.94 2.61
CA ILE A 284 -16.58 -15.81 3.62
C ILE A 284 -15.68 -17.01 3.84
N VAL A 285 -15.54 -17.43 5.10
CA VAL A 285 -14.80 -18.66 5.42
C VAL A 285 -15.67 -19.84 5.00
N SER A 286 -15.26 -20.56 3.95
CA SER A 286 -15.93 -21.79 3.50
C SER A 286 -15.32 -23.03 4.15
N TRP A 287 -14.06 -22.98 4.58
CA TRP A 287 -13.43 -24.05 5.36
C TRP A 287 -12.33 -23.50 6.27
N GLN A 288 -12.06 -24.20 7.39
CA GLN A 288 -10.92 -23.90 8.27
C GLN A 288 -10.31 -25.16 8.88
N ALA A 289 -8.99 -25.16 9.09
CA ALA A 289 -8.26 -26.32 9.64
C ALA A 289 -8.56 -26.57 11.12
N MET A 290 -8.67 -25.50 11.92
CA MET A 290 -8.88 -25.57 13.36
C MET A 290 -10.24 -24.97 13.73
N SER A 291 -11.18 -25.81 14.18
CA SER A 291 -12.50 -25.38 14.64
C SER A 291 -12.49 -24.76 16.04
N GLN A 292 -11.47 -25.08 16.85
CA GLN A 292 -11.26 -24.55 18.20
C GLN A 292 -10.04 -23.61 18.18
N PRO A 293 -10.24 -22.28 18.04
CA PRO A 293 -9.16 -21.34 17.80
C PRO A 293 -8.14 -21.23 18.95
N CYS A 294 -8.53 -21.52 20.20
CA CYS A 294 -7.63 -21.51 21.35
C CYS A 294 -6.69 -22.71 21.44
N ARG A 295 -6.88 -23.75 20.59
CA ARG A 295 -5.93 -24.87 20.47
C ARG A 295 -4.74 -24.56 19.56
N ILE A 296 -4.80 -23.44 18.83
CA ILE A 296 -3.69 -22.98 18.01
C ILE A 296 -2.57 -22.53 18.94
N HIS A 297 -1.37 -23.08 18.75
CA HIS A 297 -0.23 -22.78 19.62
C HIS A 297 0.22 -21.32 19.49
N GLY A 298 0.75 -20.76 20.57
CA GLY A 298 1.30 -19.41 20.58
C GLY A 298 0.30 -18.28 20.36
N ILE A 299 -1.01 -18.56 20.39
CA ILE A 299 -2.05 -17.53 20.18
C ILE A 299 -2.07 -16.50 21.32
N CYS A 300 -1.79 -16.97 22.53
CA CYS A 300 -1.45 -16.15 23.68
C CYS A 300 -0.05 -16.57 24.11
N GLY A 301 0.81 -15.60 24.42
CA GLY A 301 2.20 -15.83 24.75
C GLY A 301 2.42 -16.56 26.08
N PRO A 302 3.67 -16.71 26.53
CA PRO A 302 3.99 -17.45 27.74
C PRO A 302 3.26 -16.94 28.99
N ASN A 303 2.92 -17.84 29.93
CA ASN A 303 2.23 -17.55 31.19
C ASN A 303 0.84 -16.90 31.03
N SER A 304 0.19 -17.11 29.89
CA SER A 304 -1.17 -16.63 29.61
C SER A 304 -2.05 -17.77 29.13
N MET A 305 -3.37 -17.54 29.10
CA MET A 305 -4.34 -18.51 28.59
C MET A 305 -5.31 -17.86 27.60
N CYS A 306 -5.75 -18.66 26.63
CA CYS A 306 -6.76 -18.30 25.65
C CYS A 306 -8.15 -18.75 26.11
N ASN A 307 -9.12 -17.86 26.03
CA ASN A 307 -10.54 -18.16 26.15
C ASN A 307 -11.26 -17.78 24.86
N TYR A 308 -12.21 -18.60 24.41
CA TYR A 308 -13.05 -18.29 23.26
C TYR A 308 -14.46 -17.93 23.73
N VAL A 309 -14.86 -16.68 23.46
CA VAL A 309 -16.20 -16.17 23.76
C VAL A 309 -16.92 -15.93 22.42
N PRO A 310 -18.08 -16.55 22.15
CA PRO A 310 -18.75 -16.44 20.86
C PRO A 310 -19.02 -15.01 20.38
N SER A 311 -19.33 -14.07 21.29
CA SER A 311 -19.65 -12.67 20.97
C SER A 311 -18.43 -11.81 20.67
N SER A 312 -17.25 -12.14 21.20
CA SER A 312 -16.04 -11.32 21.10
C SER A 312 -14.83 -12.04 20.51
N GLY A 313 -14.99 -13.31 20.12
CA GLY A 313 -13.91 -14.16 19.64
C GLY A 313 -12.96 -14.60 20.75
N ARG A 314 -11.70 -14.85 20.38
CA ARG A 314 -10.66 -15.23 21.35
C ARG A 314 -10.23 -14.03 22.19
N ARG A 315 -9.93 -14.30 23.45
CA ARG A 315 -9.32 -13.37 24.39
C ARG A 315 -8.16 -14.04 25.10
N CYS A 316 -7.09 -13.29 25.30
CA CYS A 316 -5.97 -13.71 26.11
C CYS A 316 -6.09 -13.06 27.49
N SER A 317 -5.73 -13.82 28.53
CA SER A 317 -5.60 -13.29 29.88
C SER A 317 -4.38 -13.87 30.56
N CYS A 318 -3.77 -13.07 31.44
CA CYS A 318 -2.66 -13.54 32.25
C CYS A 318 -3.13 -14.52 33.32
N LEU A 319 -2.24 -15.43 33.69
CA LEU A 319 -2.45 -16.26 34.86
C LEU A 319 -2.44 -15.42 36.15
N PRO A 320 -3.09 -15.87 37.22
CA PRO A 320 -3.06 -15.15 38.49
C PRO A 320 -1.63 -14.94 39.02
N GLY A 321 -1.33 -13.71 39.44
CA GLY A 321 0.02 -13.27 39.84
C GLY A 321 0.95 -12.93 38.67
N PHE A 322 0.40 -12.79 37.47
CA PHE A 322 1.09 -12.31 36.27
C PHE A 322 0.39 -11.11 35.68
N LYS A 323 1.19 -10.21 35.08
CA LYS A 323 0.72 -9.06 34.31
C LYS A 323 1.21 -9.16 32.86
N ALA A 324 0.49 -8.54 31.93
CA ALA A 324 0.87 -8.56 30.52
C ALA A 324 2.20 -7.82 30.34
N LYS A 325 3.10 -8.36 29.51
CA LYS A 325 4.34 -7.64 29.14
C LYS A 325 4.03 -6.40 28.29
N ASP A 326 3.07 -6.56 27.39
CA ASP A 326 2.57 -5.51 26.50
C ASP A 326 1.09 -5.77 26.21
N TYR A 327 0.22 -4.80 26.52
CA TYR A 327 -1.22 -4.90 26.27
C TYR A 327 -1.59 -4.73 24.78
N SER A 328 -0.63 -4.38 23.92
CA SER A 328 -0.81 -4.27 22.47
C SER A 328 -0.40 -5.53 21.71
N ASP A 329 0.48 -6.36 22.27
CA ASP A 329 0.96 -7.61 21.66
C ASP A 329 0.95 -8.79 22.66
N TRP A 330 -0.17 -9.52 22.68
CA TRP A 330 -0.32 -10.73 23.50
C TRP A 330 0.63 -11.87 23.13
N SER A 331 1.31 -11.84 21.98
CA SER A 331 2.27 -12.88 21.62
C SER A 331 3.50 -12.88 22.55
N LEU A 332 3.78 -11.77 23.22
CA LEU A 332 4.85 -11.64 24.23
C LEU A 332 4.49 -12.30 25.57
N GLY A 333 3.20 -12.52 25.83
CA GLY A 333 2.68 -13.16 27.02
C GLY A 333 2.75 -12.28 28.26
N CYS A 334 2.92 -12.93 29.42
CA CYS A 334 2.86 -12.29 30.72
C CYS A 334 4.15 -12.53 31.52
N GLU A 335 4.46 -11.55 32.39
CA GLU A 335 5.56 -11.59 33.33
C GLU A 335 5.05 -11.69 34.77
N PRO A 336 5.78 -12.36 35.68
CA PRO A 336 5.37 -12.51 37.06
C PRO A 336 5.43 -11.15 37.79
N GLU A 337 4.44 -10.86 38.64
CA GLU A 337 4.43 -9.65 39.46
C GLU A 337 5.38 -9.75 40.66
N LEU A 338 5.64 -10.97 41.11
CA LEU A 338 6.49 -11.29 42.26
C LEU A 338 7.61 -12.25 41.85
N ASN A 339 8.80 -12.02 42.37
CA ASN A 339 9.93 -12.94 42.19
C ASN A 339 9.61 -14.29 42.83
N ARG A 340 9.81 -15.37 42.07
CA ARG A 340 9.52 -16.74 42.53
C ARG A 340 10.61 -17.22 43.48
N SER A 341 10.21 -17.64 44.68
CA SER A 341 11.07 -18.38 45.61
C SER A 341 10.95 -19.89 45.38
N CYS A 342 12.04 -20.63 45.60
CA CYS A 342 12.04 -22.10 45.57
C CYS A 342 11.84 -22.74 46.96
N SER A 343 11.87 -21.97 48.06
CA SER A 343 11.68 -22.56 49.40
C SER A 343 10.28 -23.13 49.58
N ARG A 344 10.20 -24.41 49.96
CA ARG A 344 8.93 -25.13 50.17
C ARG A 344 8.02 -24.42 51.16
N ASP A 345 8.58 -23.78 52.18
CA ASP A 345 7.80 -23.13 53.24
C ASP A 345 6.99 -21.93 52.72
N VAL A 346 7.32 -21.40 51.54
CA VAL A 346 6.75 -20.18 50.96
C VAL A 346 5.91 -20.46 49.69
N ILE A 347 5.72 -21.73 49.30
CA ILE A 347 5.00 -22.10 48.07
C ILE A 347 3.59 -22.63 48.39
N SER A 348 2.62 -22.28 47.56
CA SER A 348 1.27 -22.87 47.51
C SER A 348 0.86 -23.18 46.07
N TYR A 349 -0.25 -23.92 45.93
CA TYR A 349 -0.79 -24.30 44.64
C TYR A 349 -2.20 -23.75 44.45
N LEU A 350 -2.39 -23.00 43.36
CA LEU A 350 -3.68 -22.43 42.96
C LEU A 350 -4.31 -23.32 41.89
N LYS A 351 -5.48 -23.87 42.19
CA LYS A 351 -6.25 -24.66 41.23
C LYS A 351 -6.96 -23.75 40.21
N LEU A 352 -6.75 -24.02 38.93
CA LEU A 352 -7.52 -23.47 37.82
C LEU A 352 -8.23 -24.61 37.11
N SER A 353 -9.56 -24.61 37.18
CA SER A 353 -10.38 -25.68 36.61
C SER A 353 -10.52 -25.54 35.11
N ASN A 354 -10.57 -26.66 34.39
CA ASN A 354 -10.85 -26.70 32.94
C ASN A 354 -9.88 -25.87 32.07
N VAL A 355 -8.66 -25.68 32.57
CA VAL A 355 -7.56 -25.01 31.86
C VAL A 355 -6.50 -26.05 31.50
N GLU A 356 -6.15 -26.10 30.22
CA GLU A 356 -5.10 -26.97 29.69
C GLU A 356 -3.88 -26.13 29.31
N PHE A 357 -2.71 -26.52 29.78
CA PHE A 357 -1.44 -26.10 29.18
C PHE A 357 -0.86 -27.25 28.37
N PHE A 358 -0.84 -27.12 27.05
CA PHE A 358 -0.43 -28.19 26.17
C PHE A 358 1.10 -28.31 26.05
N GLY A 359 1.64 -29.50 26.32
CA GLY A 359 3.06 -29.82 26.20
C GLY A 359 3.96 -29.18 27.26
N TYR A 360 5.27 -29.28 27.05
CA TYR A 360 6.33 -28.73 27.90
C TYR A 360 6.30 -29.24 29.36
N GLU A 361 5.89 -30.50 29.56
CA GLU A 361 6.03 -31.22 30.83
C GLU A 361 7.42 -31.82 31.04
N TYR A 362 7.79 -32.05 32.31
CA TYR A 362 8.99 -32.82 32.67
C TYR A 362 8.84 -34.32 32.38
N GLY A 363 7.61 -34.81 32.36
CA GLY A 363 7.31 -36.22 32.18
C GLY A 363 5.83 -36.53 32.38
N PHE A 364 5.49 -37.77 32.13
CA PHE A 364 4.15 -38.33 32.29
C PHE A 364 4.15 -39.33 33.46
N PHE A 365 3.31 -39.09 34.47
CA PHE A 365 3.25 -39.91 35.68
C PHE A 365 1.82 -40.43 35.88
N PRO A 366 1.52 -41.68 35.45
CA PRO A 366 0.21 -42.29 35.63
C PRO A 366 0.01 -42.76 37.08
N ASN A 367 -1.24 -42.76 37.54
CA ASN A 367 -1.64 -43.18 38.89
C ASN A 367 -0.97 -42.38 40.01
N TYR A 368 -0.76 -41.07 39.79
CA TYR A 368 -0.24 -40.15 40.79
C TYR A 368 -1.39 -39.35 41.38
N THR A 369 -1.56 -39.42 42.71
CA THR A 369 -2.54 -38.57 43.41
C THR A 369 -2.14 -37.09 43.29
N MET A 370 -3.09 -36.20 43.56
CA MET A 370 -2.83 -34.75 43.59
C MET A 370 -1.64 -34.40 44.49
N GLN A 371 -1.59 -34.96 45.71
CA GLN A 371 -0.50 -34.72 46.68
C GLN A 371 0.85 -35.23 46.17
N MET A 372 0.88 -36.42 45.55
CA MET A 372 2.12 -36.96 44.97
C MET A 372 2.66 -36.07 43.85
N CYS A 373 1.77 -35.52 43.02
CA CYS A 373 2.14 -34.60 41.94
C CYS A 373 2.63 -33.24 42.49
N GLU A 374 2.02 -32.78 43.57
CA GLU A 374 2.42 -31.58 44.30
C GLU A 374 3.83 -31.72 44.88
N ASP A 375 4.12 -32.83 45.56
CA ASP A 375 5.44 -33.14 46.10
C ASP A 375 6.50 -33.24 45.01
N LEU A 376 6.15 -33.86 43.88
CA LEU A 376 7.03 -33.99 42.72
C LEU A 376 7.40 -32.61 42.16
N CYS A 377 6.40 -31.75 41.92
CA CYS A 377 6.63 -30.39 41.43
C CYS A 377 7.37 -29.52 42.45
N SER A 378 7.13 -29.71 43.75
CA SER A 378 7.78 -28.96 44.82
C SER A 378 9.28 -29.27 44.93
N LYS A 379 9.70 -30.50 44.60
CA LYS A 379 11.12 -30.90 44.53
C LYS A 379 11.87 -30.25 43.37
N MET A 380 11.16 -29.76 42.35
CA MET A 380 11.75 -29.15 41.16
C MET A 380 11.60 -27.61 41.21
N CYS A 381 12.69 -26.87 41.42
CA CYS A 381 12.64 -25.40 41.48
C CYS A 381 12.01 -24.77 40.23
N ASN A 382 12.34 -25.31 39.06
CA ASN A 382 11.86 -24.80 37.77
C ASN A 382 10.45 -25.29 37.40
N CYS A 383 9.81 -26.14 38.22
CA CYS A 383 8.42 -26.53 37.98
C CYS A 383 7.49 -25.34 38.20
N LYS A 384 6.64 -25.04 37.21
CA LYS A 384 5.72 -23.90 37.22
C LYS A 384 4.35 -24.24 37.79
N GLY A 385 4.06 -25.52 37.94
CA GLY A 385 2.77 -26.08 38.32
C GLY A 385 2.64 -27.48 37.72
N PHE A 386 1.49 -28.10 37.89
CA PHE A 386 1.23 -29.42 37.30
C PHE A 386 -0.21 -29.52 36.78
N GLN A 387 -0.38 -30.23 35.67
CA GLN A 387 -1.69 -30.59 35.16
C GLN A 387 -2.09 -31.95 35.74
N LEU A 388 -3.33 -32.06 36.21
CA LEU A 388 -3.94 -33.32 36.61
C LEU A 388 -5.11 -33.63 35.67
N ARG A 389 -5.13 -34.84 35.09
CA ARG A 389 -6.18 -35.31 34.18
C ARG A 389 -6.71 -36.67 34.61
N PHE A 390 -7.95 -36.99 34.26
CA PHE A 390 -8.57 -38.29 34.56
C PHE A 390 -8.85 -39.10 33.29
N SER A 391 -9.16 -38.45 32.18
CA SER A 391 -9.36 -39.11 30.89
C SER A 391 -8.19 -38.95 29.92
N ARG A 392 -7.71 -40.07 29.38
CA ARG A 392 -6.76 -40.14 28.26
C ARG A 392 -7.11 -41.27 27.30
N ARG A 393 -6.96 -41.01 25.99
CA ARG A 393 -7.14 -42.02 24.94
C ARG A 393 -6.17 -43.18 25.17
N TYR A 394 -6.68 -44.42 25.15
CA TYR A 394 -5.96 -45.68 25.39
C TYR A 394 -5.53 -45.99 26.83
N TYR A 395 -5.94 -45.18 27.81
CA TYR A 395 -5.64 -45.45 29.21
C TYR A 395 -6.91 -45.45 30.08
N PRO A 396 -6.89 -46.10 31.26
CA PRO A 396 -8.06 -46.18 32.12
C PRO A 396 -8.52 -44.79 32.59
N SER A 397 -9.80 -44.45 32.38
CA SER A 397 -10.35 -43.15 32.81
C SER A 397 -10.55 -43.02 34.32
N ASN A 398 -10.25 -44.07 35.09
CA ASN A 398 -10.46 -44.15 36.53
C ASN A 398 -9.20 -43.84 37.36
N ILE A 399 -8.08 -43.48 36.72
CA ILE A 399 -6.83 -43.12 37.42
C ILE A 399 -6.38 -41.70 37.08
N PRO A 400 -5.73 -40.99 38.02
CA PRO A 400 -5.19 -39.66 37.77
C PRO A 400 -3.86 -39.71 37.01
N TYR A 401 -3.68 -38.77 36.09
CA TYR A 401 -2.46 -38.56 35.32
C TYR A 401 -1.85 -37.20 35.66
N CYS A 402 -0.62 -37.22 36.14
CA CYS A 402 0.14 -36.05 36.55
C CYS A 402 1.13 -35.61 35.45
N TYR A 403 1.13 -34.31 35.13
CA TYR A 403 2.04 -33.69 34.17
C TYR A 403 2.68 -32.43 34.79
N PRO A 404 3.85 -32.54 35.45
CA PRO A 404 4.57 -31.39 35.98
C PRO A 404 5.07 -30.50 34.84
N LYS A 405 4.78 -29.20 34.89
CA LYS A 405 5.06 -28.25 33.80
C LYS A 405 6.40 -27.54 33.99
N LYS A 406 7.26 -27.62 32.96
CA LYS A 406 8.51 -26.84 32.87
C LYS A 406 8.25 -25.42 32.38
N ALA A 407 7.31 -25.26 31.46
CA ALA A 407 6.87 -23.97 30.95
C ALA A 407 5.33 -23.94 30.86
N LEU A 408 4.76 -22.73 30.93
CA LEU A 408 3.33 -22.49 30.80
C LEU A 408 3.09 -21.86 29.43
N LEU A 409 3.03 -22.72 28.41
CA LEU A 409 2.81 -22.35 27.01
C LEU A 409 1.51 -23.00 26.52
N ASN A 410 0.89 -22.41 25.49
CA ASN A 410 -0.32 -22.93 24.86
C ASN A 410 -1.46 -23.15 25.88
N GLY A 411 -1.65 -22.19 26.79
CA GLY A 411 -2.72 -22.22 27.77
C GLY A 411 -4.08 -21.98 27.11
N GLN A 412 -5.07 -22.81 27.40
CA GLN A 412 -6.44 -22.62 26.94
C GLN A 412 -7.44 -22.98 28.02
N TYR A 413 -8.54 -22.23 28.07
CA TYR A 413 -9.73 -22.59 28.83
C TYR A 413 -10.75 -23.27 27.92
N SER A 414 -11.28 -24.41 28.34
CA SER A 414 -12.36 -25.09 27.64
C SER A 414 -13.26 -25.80 28.64
N PRO A 415 -14.58 -25.52 28.67
CA PRO A 415 -15.50 -26.14 29.62
C PRO A 415 -15.61 -27.67 29.45
N HIS A 416 -15.20 -28.20 28.28
CA HIS A 416 -15.20 -29.63 27.98
C HIS A 416 -13.86 -30.32 28.32
N PHE A 417 -12.88 -29.58 28.82
CA PHE A 417 -11.59 -30.13 29.18
C PHE A 417 -11.68 -30.88 30.52
N ASP A 418 -11.42 -32.19 30.48
CA ASP A 418 -11.40 -33.07 31.66
C ASP A 418 -10.02 -33.05 32.35
N GLY A 419 -9.76 -31.95 33.05
CA GLY A 419 -8.55 -31.77 33.82
C GLY A 419 -8.40 -30.36 34.38
N ASP A 420 -7.49 -30.24 35.34
CA ASP A 420 -7.23 -29.00 36.07
C ASP A 420 -5.72 -28.74 36.14
N ILE A 421 -5.33 -27.47 36.18
CA ILE A 421 -3.93 -27.09 36.43
C ILE A 421 -3.79 -26.51 37.83
N TYR A 422 -2.76 -26.95 38.54
CA TYR A 422 -2.38 -26.45 39.85
C TYR A 422 -1.13 -25.58 39.66
N LEU A 423 -1.33 -24.27 39.65
CA LEU A 423 -0.30 -23.26 39.42
C LEU A 423 0.53 -23.07 40.69
N LYS A 424 1.85 -23.13 40.57
CA LYS A 424 2.78 -22.88 41.68
C LYS A 424 2.88 -21.37 41.92
N VAL A 425 2.45 -20.90 43.09
CA VAL A 425 2.42 -19.49 43.49
C VAL A 425 3.02 -19.29 44.90
N PRO A 426 3.45 -18.07 45.27
CA PRO A 426 3.88 -17.77 46.64
C PRO A 426 2.70 -17.76 47.64
N LYS A 427 2.90 -18.23 48.88
CA LYS A 427 1.88 -18.22 49.94
C LYS A 427 1.41 -16.82 50.34
N THR A 428 2.30 -15.83 50.27
CA THR A 428 2.02 -14.43 50.66
C THR A 428 1.09 -13.70 49.70
N SER A 429 0.73 -14.31 48.57
CA SER A 429 0.01 -13.62 47.50
C SER A 429 -1.47 -13.35 47.80
N GLY A 430 -2.02 -13.73 48.96
CA GLY A 430 -3.43 -13.46 49.32
C GLY A 430 -4.48 -14.04 48.36
N LEU A 431 -4.04 -14.86 47.40
CA LEU A 431 -4.76 -15.33 46.22
C LEU A 431 -5.65 -16.56 46.53
N SER A 432 -6.12 -16.69 47.76
CA SER A 432 -6.93 -17.84 48.19
C SER A 432 -8.43 -17.55 48.10
N SER A 433 -9.14 -18.54 47.57
CA SER A 433 -10.60 -18.68 47.49
C SER A 433 -11.35 -17.74 46.53
N SER A 434 -11.60 -18.29 45.33
CA SER A 434 -12.45 -17.77 44.24
C SER A 434 -11.78 -16.77 43.29
N TYR A 435 -10.92 -17.30 42.40
CA TYR A 435 -10.79 -16.72 41.08
C TYR A 435 -12.14 -16.85 40.36
N ARG A 436 -13.02 -15.85 40.53
CA ARG A 436 -13.99 -15.51 39.47
C ARG A 436 -13.15 -14.96 38.33
N HIS A 437 -13.42 -15.40 37.10
CA HIS A 437 -12.78 -14.89 35.88
C HIS A 437 -12.49 -13.39 36.03
N VAL A 438 -11.24 -13.03 36.33
CA VAL A 438 -10.84 -11.63 36.53
C VAL A 438 -11.01 -10.92 35.20
N GLU A 439 -11.48 -9.67 35.30
CA GLU A 439 -11.94 -8.80 34.23
C GLU A 439 -11.17 -8.94 32.92
N ASP A 440 -11.95 -9.08 31.86
CA ASP A 440 -11.53 -9.10 30.47
C ASP A 440 -10.57 -7.93 30.18
N SER A 441 -9.26 -8.19 30.13
CA SER A 441 -8.31 -7.22 29.62
C SER A 441 -8.46 -7.15 28.11
N VAL A 442 -9.31 -6.22 27.66
CA VAL A 442 -9.45 -5.84 26.25
C VAL A 442 -8.09 -5.31 25.77
N LEU A 443 -7.63 -5.77 24.61
CA LEU A 443 -6.48 -5.19 23.91
C LEU A 443 -6.65 -3.68 23.83
N ASP A 444 -5.74 -2.92 24.45
CA ASP A 444 -5.76 -1.46 24.32
C ASP A 444 -5.21 -1.06 22.95
N CYS A 445 -6.11 -0.99 21.97
CA CYS A 445 -5.80 -0.55 20.61
C CYS A 445 -5.69 0.98 20.49
N SER A 446 -5.81 1.73 21.59
CA SER A 446 -5.79 3.20 21.60
C SER A 446 -4.37 3.73 21.36
N VAL A 447 -3.35 2.90 21.60
CA VAL A 447 -1.96 3.24 21.34
C VAL A 447 -1.64 3.04 19.86
N LYS A 448 -1.57 4.15 19.10
CA LYS A 448 -1.01 4.18 17.74
C LYS A 448 0.51 3.96 17.79
N ASN A 449 0.96 2.75 18.11
CA ASN A 449 2.35 2.37 17.95
C ASN A 449 2.63 2.12 16.45
N VAL A 450 2.84 3.19 15.69
CA VAL A 450 3.42 3.07 14.34
C VAL A 450 4.88 2.67 14.54
N ALA A 451 5.23 1.44 14.16
CA ALA A 451 6.60 0.98 14.23
C ALA A 451 7.47 1.84 13.29
N GLN A 452 8.35 2.67 13.87
CA GLN A 452 9.24 3.49 13.08
C GLN A 452 10.31 2.61 12.43
N LEU A 453 10.36 2.62 11.10
CA LEU A 453 11.42 1.96 10.36
C LEU A 453 12.71 2.79 10.53
N ASN A 454 13.69 2.25 11.27
CA ASN A 454 15.00 2.88 11.42
C ASN A 454 15.76 2.85 10.09
N ARG A 455 15.61 3.90 9.27
CA ARG A 455 16.33 4.08 8.00
C ARG A 455 16.98 5.44 7.91
N THR A 456 18.24 5.42 7.52
CA THR A 456 19.04 6.62 7.28
C THR A 456 19.20 6.79 5.78
N TYR A 457 18.45 7.72 5.20
CA TYR A 457 18.66 8.10 3.80
C TYR A 457 19.74 9.18 3.75
N SER A 458 20.82 8.92 3.03
CA SER A 458 21.75 10.00 2.71
C SER A 458 21.01 10.99 1.81
N LYS A 459 20.98 12.25 2.25
CA LYS A 459 20.45 13.33 1.41
C LYS A 459 21.38 13.38 0.20
N SER A 460 20.89 12.93 -0.95
CA SER A 460 21.62 13.03 -2.23
C SER A 460 22.28 14.40 -2.29
N HIS A 461 23.62 14.43 -2.32
CA HIS A 461 24.35 15.66 -2.57
C HIS A 461 23.77 16.24 -3.87
N GLN A 462 23.11 17.40 -3.77
CA GLN A 462 22.61 18.10 -4.93
C GLN A 462 23.86 18.44 -5.75
N ASN A 463 24.03 17.80 -6.91
CA ASN A 463 25.23 17.95 -7.74
C ASN A 463 25.53 19.45 -7.90
N GLY A 464 26.61 19.93 -7.29
CA GLY A 464 26.96 21.36 -7.29
C GLY A 464 27.01 21.93 -8.71
N THR A 465 27.37 21.09 -9.67
CA THR A 465 27.35 21.35 -11.11
C THR A 465 25.99 21.76 -11.66
N LEU A 466 24.87 21.16 -11.23
CA LEU A 466 23.53 21.54 -11.73
C LEU A 466 23.12 22.93 -11.23
N LYS A 467 23.48 23.26 -9.98
CA LYS A 467 23.27 24.60 -9.42
C LYS A 467 24.14 25.62 -10.14
N SER A 468 25.40 25.29 -10.43
CA SER A 468 26.31 26.14 -11.21
C SER A 468 25.81 26.38 -12.63
N VAL A 469 25.29 25.35 -13.30
CA VAL A 469 24.71 25.48 -14.66
C VAL A 469 23.45 26.36 -14.65
N MET A 470 22.60 26.21 -13.63
CA MET A 470 21.40 27.04 -13.50
C MET A 470 21.74 28.52 -13.24
N TRP A 471 22.76 28.78 -12.41
CA TRP A 471 23.29 30.14 -12.20
C TRP A 471 23.95 30.72 -13.46
N PHE A 472 24.67 29.89 -14.22
CA PHE A 472 25.27 30.32 -15.49
C PHE A 472 24.20 30.67 -16.53
N ALA A 473 23.14 29.85 -16.66
CA ALA A 473 22.02 30.11 -17.56
C ALA A 473 21.28 31.41 -17.19
N CYS A 474 21.03 31.66 -15.90
CA CYS A 474 20.48 32.94 -15.45
C CYS A 474 21.42 34.11 -15.74
N GLY A 475 22.73 33.94 -15.55
CA GLY A 475 23.73 34.95 -15.87
C GLY A 475 23.75 35.32 -17.36
N VAL A 476 23.72 34.31 -18.24
CA VAL A 476 23.66 34.51 -19.71
C VAL A 476 22.37 35.24 -20.10
N GLY A 477 21.22 34.85 -19.55
CA GLY A 477 19.94 35.52 -19.84
C GLY A 477 19.92 36.99 -19.41
N VAL A 478 20.57 37.33 -18.29
CA VAL A 478 20.73 38.73 -17.85
C VAL A 478 21.62 39.52 -18.79
N VAL A 479 22.74 38.93 -19.24
CA VAL A 479 23.65 39.58 -20.21
C VAL A 479 22.96 39.80 -21.56
N GLU A 480 22.20 38.83 -22.05
CA GLU A 480 21.41 38.97 -23.28
C GLU A 480 20.35 40.07 -23.14
N PHE A 481 19.64 40.13 -22.01
CA PHE A 481 18.67 41.18 -21.73
C PHE A 481 19.31 42.58 -21.75
N PHE A 482 20.43 42.76 -21.06
CA PHE A 482 21.14 44.04 -21.06
C PHE A 482 21.70 44.39 -22.45
N SER A 483 22.15 43.40 -23.21
CA SER A 483 22.63 43.60 -24.59
C SER A 483 21.50 44.10 -25.50
N ILE A 484 20.29 43.53 -25.38
CA ILE A 484 19.10 43.98 -26.11
C ILE A 484 18.73 45.41 -25.71
N VAL A 485 18.71 45.72 -24.41
CA VAL A 485 18.40 47.07 -23.91
C VAL A 485 19.44 48.09 -24.39
N LEU A 486 20.72 47.74 -24.39
CA LEU A 486 21.79 48.61 -24.90
C LEU A 486 21.67 48.85 -26.40
N VAL A 487 21.39 47.81 -27.19
CA VAL A 487 21.15 47.96 -28.65
C VAL A 487 19.94 48.86 -28.89
N TRP A 488 18.84 48.67 -28.15
CA TRP A 488 17.67 49.55 -28.20
C TRP A 488 18.00 50.99 -27.83
N TYR A 489 18.77 51.19 -26.76
CA TYR A 489 19.22 52.51 -26.33
C TYR A 489 20.10 53.19 -27.38
N PHE A 490 21.02 52.45 -28.00
CA PHE A 490 21.86 52.97 -29.08
C PHE A 490 21.06 53.23 -30.36
N LEU A 491 20.07 52.41 -30.71
CA LEU A 491 19.19 52.68 -31.85
C LEU A 491 18.37 53.96 -31.66
N ILE A 492 17.83 54.19 -30.45
CA ILE A 492 17.12 55.43 -30.10
C ILE A 492 18.10 56.62 -30.07
N ARG A 493 19.29 56.45 -29.49
CA ARG A 493 20.30 57.51 -29.43
C ARG A 493 20.88 57.85 -30.80
N ASN A 494 20.99 56.88 -31.71
CA ASN A 494 21.48 57.10 -33.07
C ASN A 494 20.39 57.70 -33.96
N GLN A 495 19.10 57.37 -33.71
CA GLN A 495 17.98 58.15 -34.26
C GLN A 495 18.01 59.61 -33.77
N ASN A 496 18.41 59.85 -32.51
CA ASN A 496 18.53 61.20 -31.96
C ASN A 496 19.80 61.96 -32.38
N ASN A 497 20.83 61.28 -32.91
CA ASN A 497 22.12 61.90 -33.30
C ASN A 497 22.40 61.89 -34.81
N LEU A 498 21.55 61.27 -35.63
CA LEU A 498 21.61 61.37 -37.09
C LEU A 498 20.21 61.73 -37.63
N GLY A 499 19.77 62.96 -37.37
CA GLY A 499 18.46 63.43 -37.84
C GLY A 499 17.90 64.69 -37.20
N ALA A 500 18.69 65.57 -36.59
CA ALA A 500 18.25 66.92 -36.26
C ALA A 500 18.36 67.83 -37.49
N ALA A 501 17.48 67.63 -38.48
CA ALA A 501 17.11 68.63 -39.46
C ALA A 501 15.80 68.21 -40.16
N ASN A 502 14.74 68.97 -39.91
CA ASN A 502 13.45 68.97 -40.62
C ASN A 502 12.67 67.65 -40.69
N GLN A 503 11.74 67.44 -39.74
CA GLN A 503 10.36 67.00 -40.08
C GLN A 503 9.37 66.90 -38.90
N GLU A 504 9.71 67.35 -37.69
CA GLU A 504 8.79 67.27 -36.53
C GLU A 504 8.28 68.63 -36.06
N MET A 505 8.29 69.63 -36.95
CA MET A 505 7.71 70.97 -36.71
C MET A 505 6.63 71.37 -37.73
N GLU A 506 6.18 70.46 -38.60
CA GLU A 506 5.05 70.70 -39.52
C GLU A 506 3.76 69.97 -39.09
N HIS A 507 3.83 68.77 -38.52
CA HIS A 507 2.61 68.04 -38.13
C HIS A 507 1.89 68.62 -36.89
N GLN A 508 2.62 69.07 -35.86
CA GLN A 508 2.00 69.73 -34.70
C GLN A 508 1.44 71.13 -35.04
N ARG A 509 2.04 71.83 -36.01
CA ARG A 509 1.57 73.16 -36.46
C ARG A 509 0.29 73.06 -37.30
N LEU A 510 0.16 72.01 -38.12
CA LEU A 510 -1.04 71.70 -38.90
C LEU A 510 -2.22 71.29 -38.01
N VAL A 511 -2.01 70.47 -36.97
CA VAL A 511 -3.07 70.05 -36.06
C VAL A 511 -3.58 71.23 -35.21
N ILE A 512 -2.70 72.12 -34.77
CA ILE A 512 -3.08 73.34 -34.02
C ILE A 512 -3.78 74.36 -34.95
N GLN A 513 -3.32 74.54 -36.19
CA GLN A 513 -3.99 75.40 -37.19
C GLN A 513 -5.35 74.87 -37.64
N MET A 514 -5.52 73.55 -37.79
CA MET A 514 -6.83 72.95 -38.08
C MET A 514 -7.78 73.08 -36.89
N ARG A 515 -7.28 73.00 -35.65
CA ARG A 515 -8.07 73.17 -34.43
C ARG A 515 -8.60 74.60 -34.23
N GLU A 516 -7.83 75.62 -34.58
CA GLU A 516 -8.28 77.02 -34.52
C GLU A 516 -9.26 77.39 -35.66
N LYS A 517 -9.10 76.82 -36.86
CA LYS A 517 -10.08 76.96 -37.95
C LYS A 517 -11.40 76.25 -37.64
N MET A 518 -11.36 75.07 -37.02
CA MET A 518 -12.56 74.27 -36.70
C MET A 518 -13.33 74.73 -35.46
N LYS A 519 -12.79 75.65 -34.63
CA LYS A 519 -13.53 76.29 -33.52
C LYS A 519 -14.29 77.56 -33.94
N LYS A 520 -14.05 78.08 -35.14
CA LYS A 520 -14.60 79.36 -35.62
C LYS A 520 -15.63 79.22 -36.76
N GLU A 521 -15.82 78.01 -37.29
CA GLU A 521 -16.78 77.73 -38.38
C GLU A 521 -17.83 76.70 -37.95
N ALA A 522 -19.04 76.80 -38.51
CA ALA A 522 -20.11 75.84 -38.26
C ALA A 522 -19.73 74.43 -38.75
N VAL A 523 -20.15 73.38 -38.03
CA VAL A 523 -19.85 71.96 -38.31
C VAL A 523 -20.12 71.57 -39.77
N ASP A 524 -21.12 72.19 -40.39
CA ASP A 524 -21.47 72.02 -41.81
C ASP A 524 -20.34 72.38 -42.79
N SER A 525 -19.54 73.41 -42.49
CA SER A 525 -18.40 73.84 -43.33
C SER A 525 -17.23 72.85 -43.27
N VAL A 526 -17.06 72.18 -42.11
CA VAL A 526 -15.94 71.29 -41.84
C VAL A 526 -16.09 69.94 -42.56
N ILE A 527 -17.32 69.47 -42.73
CA ILE A 527 -17.61 68.18 -43.39
C ILE A 527 -17.29 68.26 -44.89
N GLU A 528 -17.68 69.34 -45.56
CA GLU A 528 -17.38 69.55 -46.99
C GLU A 528 -15.86 69.64 -47.27
N MET A 529 -15.07 70.07 -46.29
CA MET A 529 -13.62 70.25 -46.43
C MET A 529 -12.81 68.97 -46.15
N ILE A 530 -13.34 68.03 -45.36
CA ILE A 530 -12.64 66.79 -44.95
C ILE A 530 -13.03 65.61 -45.85
N ILE A 531 -14.20 65.64 -46.47
CA ILE A 531 -14.69 64.55 -47.30
C ILE A 531 -13.92 64.48 -48.63
N ASP A 532 -13.49 63.26 -49.00
CA ASP A 532 -12.80 63.02 -50.26
C ASP A 532 -13.70 63.40 -51.44
N PRO A 533 -13.27 64.28 -52.36
CA PRO A 533 -14.04 64.67 -53.54
C PRO A 533 -14.51 63.49 -54.41
N LYS A 534 -13.80 62.35 -54.33
CA LYS A 534 -14.15 61.10 -55.05
C LYS A 534 -15.39 60.40 -54.51
N LEU A 535 -15.92 60.82 -53.36
CA LEU A 535 -17.17 60.28 -52.83
C LEU A 535 -18.41 60.81 -53.55
N GLU A 536 -18.28 61.80 -54.45
CA GLU A 536 -19.35 62.30 -55.34
C GLU A 536 -20.70 62.56 -54.64
N GLY A 537 -20.67 63.01 -53.38
CA GLY A 537 -21.87 63.24 -52.56
C GLY A 537 -22.59 61.98 -52.04
N LYS A 538 -22.03 60.78 -52.22
CA LYS A 538 -22.57 59.50 -51.73
C LYS A 538 -22.07 59.18 -50.31
N TYR A 539 -22.44 60.01 -49.35
CA TYR A 539 -22.20 59.75 -47.92
C TYR A 539 -23.41 60.20 -47.10
N ASP A 540 -23.58 59.59 -45.93
CA ASP A 540 -24.62 60.00 -44.99
C ASP A 540 -24.09 61.13 -44.11
N ARG A 541 -24.68 62.31 -44.26
CA ARG A 541 -24.23 63.54 -43.58
C ARG A 541 -24.33 63.45 -42.06
N ALA A 542 -25.42 62.87 -41.54
CA ALA A 542 -25.63 62.71 -40.10
C ALA A 542 -24.57 61.77 -39.50
N LYS A 543 -24.18 60.73 -40.24
CA LYS A 543 -23.12 59.81 -39.81
C LYS A 543 -21.74 60.48 -39.81
N MET A 544 -21.48 61.36 -40.77
CA MET A 544 -20.23 62.11 -40.84
C MET A 544 -20.13 63.16 -39.73
N GLU A 545 -21.23 63.85 -39.38
CA GLU A 545 -21.28 64.76 -38.22
C GLU A 545 -20.90 64.05 -36.91
N ILE A 546 -21.45 62.86 -36.68
CA ILE A 546 -21.14 62.06 -35.49
C ILE A 546 -19.68 61.60 -35.49
N LEU A 547 -19.15 61.14 -36.62
CA LEU A 547 -17.75 60.71 -36.73
C LEU A 547 -16.78 61.88 -36.44
N VAL A 548 -17.09 63.08 -36.95
CA VAL A 548 -16.31 64.28 -36.66
C VAL A 548 -16.39 64.65 -35.18
N MET A 549 -17.59 64.58 -34.57
CA MET A 549 -17.77 64.87 -33.14
C MET A 549 -17.04 63.86 -32.24
N VAL A 550 -17.07 62.57 -32.58
CA VAL A 550 -16.31 61.52 -31.89
C VAL A 550 -14.80 61.79 -32.02
N ALA A 551 -14.32 62.10 -33.23
CA ALA A 551 -12.91 62.43 -33.45
C ALA A 551 -12.47 63.65 -32.62
N LEU A 552 -13.30 64.69 -32.52
CA LEU A 552 -13.02 65.87 -31.70
C LEU A 552 -12.93 65.54 -30.21
N ASN A 553 -13.84 64.69 -29.70
CA ASN A 553 -13.83 64.27 -28.30
C ASN A 553 -12.63 63.36 -27.97
N CYS A 554 -12.25 62.46 -28.88
CA CYS A 554 -11.10 61.57 -28.70
C CYS A 554 -9.75 62.31 -28.68
N VAL A 555 -9.67 63.47 -29.33
CA VAL A 555 -8.45 64.30 -29.41
C VAL A 555 -8.52 65.51 -28.46
N ASN A 556 -9.35 65.42 -27.40
CA ASN A 556 -9.40 66.44 -26.36
C ASN A 556 -8.03 66.57 -25.65
N GLU A 557 -7.60 67.77 -25.27
CA GLU A 557 -6.31 67.95 -24.58
C GLU A 557 -6.36 67.42 -23.15
N ASP A 558 -7.51 67.58 -22.48
CA ASP A 558 -7.74 66.97 -21.18
C ASP A 558 -7.96 65.46 -21.33
N ARG A 559 -7.08 64.67 -20.70
CA ARG A 559 -7.10 63.21 -20.77
C ARG A 559 -8.33 62.62 -20.11
N GLU A 560 -8.84 63.24 -19.06
CA GLU A 560 -10.02 62.78 -18.31
C GLU A 560 -11.33 63.11 -19.05
N ALA A 561 -11.31 64.10 -19.95
CA ALA A 561 -12.45 64.48 -20.78
C ALA A 561 -12.57 63.65 -22.08
N ARG A 562 -11.60 62.78 -22.38
CA ARG A 562 -11.67 61.89 -23.54
C ARG A 562 -12.63 60.73 -23.26
N PRO A 563 -13.53 60.40 -24.20
CA PRO A 563 -14.42 59.27 -24.01
C PRO A 563 -13.62 57.96 -23.98
N SER A 564 -14.02 57.04 -23.10
CA SER A 564 -13.54 55.66 -23.12
C SER A 564 -13.98 54.95 -24.40
N MET A 565 -13.29 53.87 -24.80
CA MET A 565 -13.66 53.09 -25.98
C MET A 565 -15.12 52.58 -25.93
N LYS A 566 -15.65 52.32 -24.73
CA LYS A 566 -17.06 51.94 -24.56
C LYS A 566 -18.00 53.09 -24.95
N GLN A 567 -17.72 54.31 -24.50
CA GLN A 567 -18.50 55.51 -24.84
C GLN A 567 -18.40 55.86 -26.32
N VAL A 568 -17.22 55.70 -26.92
CA VAL A 568 -17.04 55.88 -28.37
C VAL A 568 -17.92 54.91 -29.15
N VAL A 569 -17.97 53.65 -28.74
CA VAL A 569 -18.83 52.64 -29.37
C VAL A 569 -20.31 52.99 -29.17
N GLU A 570 -20.74 53.46 -28.00
CA GLU A 570 -22.13 53.92 -27.77
C GLU A 570 -22.50 55.13 -28.64
N MET A 571 -21.61 56.12 -28.78
CA MET A 571 -21.82 57.29 -29.65
C MET A 571 -21.95 56.89 -31.13
N LEU A 572 -21.26 55.84 -31.58
CA LEU A 572 -21.33 55.35 -32.96
C LEU A 572 -22.51 54.40 -33.18
N LEU A 573 -22.94 53.64 -32.17
CA LEU A 573 -24.04 52.67 -32.24
C LEU A 573 -25.44 53.29 -32.11
N HIS A 574 -25.56 54.55 -31.68
CA HIS A 574 -26.84 55.28 -31.69
C HIS A 574 -27.47 55.46 -33.10
N GLN A 575 -26.81 54.95 -34.15
CA GLN A 575 -27.25 54.92 -35.56
C GLN A 575 -28.22 53.80 -35.93
N GLN A 576 -28.65 52.94 -35.02
CA GLN A 576 -29.53 51.80 -35.37
C GLN A 576 -30.98 51.88 -34.87
N GLU A 577 -31.35 52.92 -34.12
CA GLU A 577 -32.72 53.11 -33.60
C GLU A 577 -33.18 54.58 -33.64
N SER A 578 -33.36 55.11 -34.84
CA SER A 578 -34.36 56.16 -35.12
C SER A 578 -34.72 56.04 -36.60
N PRO A 579 -36.03 55.97 -36.95
CA PRO A 579 -36.49 55.54 -38.28
C PRO A 579 -36.03 56.45 -39.43
#